data_AF-A0A6G3MMQ6-F1
#
_entry.id   AF-A0A6G3MMQ6-F1
#
_cell.length_a   1.000
_cell.length_b   1.000
_cell.length_c   1.000
_cell.angle_alpha   90.00
_cell.angle_beta   90.00
_cell.angle_gamma   90.00
#
_symmetry.space_group_name_H-M   'P 1'
#
loop_
_entity.id
_entity.type
_entity.pdbx_description
1 polymer ?
#
loop_
_entity_poly.entity_id
_entity_poly.type
_entity_poly.pdbx_seq_one_letter_code
_entity_poly.pdbx_strand_id
1 'polypeptide(L)'
;KFIKNVLKQSRPPPLGYKFSSYGMPSSHTQFIFFFVAFLILCVINKKHLHFFKRLIFCSFLIGLAVFVSYSRIYHNYHTLSQVYVGAILGSLGGIGWFLVYSRFKEKKKRY
;
A
#
# COMPACT_ATOMS: atom_id res chain seq x y z
N LYS A 1 4.70 4.63 -15.04
CA LYS A 1 5.35 5.84 -15.62
C LYS A 1 5.31 5.90 -17.16
N PHE A 2 4.78 4.89 -17.87
CA PHE A 2 4.80 4.86 -19.35
C PHE A 2 3.58 5.50 -20.05
N ILE A 3 2.41 5.59 -19.37
CA ILE A 3 1.15 6.04 -19.99
C ILE A 3 1.02 7.59 -20.01
N LYS A 4 1.99 8.34 -19.47
CA LYS A 4 1.89 9.81 -19.40
C LYS A 4 2.30 10.56 -20.67
N ASN A 5 2.79 9.86 -21.69
CA ASN A 5 3.36 10.50 -22.88
C ASN A 5 2.47 10.47 -24.13
N VAL A 6 1.32 9.78 -24.11
CA VAL A 6 0.48 9.61 -25.31
C VAL A 6 -0.61 10.69 -25.44
N LEU A 7 -1.00 11.35 -24.34
CA LEU A 7 -2.05 12.37 -24.35
C LEU A 7 -1.50 13.76 -23.99
N LYS A 8 -0.79 14.38 -24.95
CA LYS A 8 -0.41 15.79 -24.92
C LYS A 8 -1.65 16.69 -25.15
N GLN A 9 -2.41 16.98 -24.10
CA GLN A 9 -3.32 18.14 -24.10
C GLN A 9 -2.76 19.23 -23.18
N SER A 10 -2.43 20.38 -23.77
CA SER A 10 -2.12 21.61 -23.03
C SER A 10 -3.39 22.16 -22.37
N ARG A 11 -3.33 22.49 -21.08
CA ARG A 11 -4.38 23.28 -20.40
C ARG A 11 -3.80 24.60 -19.88
N PRO A 12 -4.53 25.73 -20.02
CA PRO A 12 -4.07 27.07 -19.68
C PRO A 12 -3.96 27.29 -18.14
N PRO A 13 -3.06 28.20 -17.68
CA PRO A 13 -2.83 28.50 -16.27
C PRO A 13 -3.73 29.66 -15.77
N PRO A 14 -3.69 30.09 -14.49
CA PRO A 14 -4.55 29.61 -13.42
C PRO A 14 -5.52 30.69 -12.91
N LEU A 15 -6.78 30.33 -12.66
CA LEU A 15 -7.65 31.05 -11.73
C LEU A 15 -7.90 30.12 -10.55
N GLY A 16 -7.75 30.69 -9.36
CA GLY A 16 -7.60 30.01 -8.07
C GLY A 16 -8.54 28.84 -7.85
N TYR A 17 -8.00 27.83 -7.17
CA TYR A 17 -8.69 26.60 -6.79
C TYR A 17 -8.89 25.58 -7.92
N LYS A 18 -7.81 24.87 -8.25
CA LYS A 18 -7.88 23.59 -8.97
C LYS A 18 -7.29 22.51 -8.07
N PHE A 19 -8.15 21.64 -7.55
CA PHE A 19 -7.77 20.32 -7.04
C PHE A 19 -6.83 19.67 -8.05
N SER A 20 -5.53 19.68 -7.71
CA SER A 20 -4.51 19.08 -8.57
C SER A 20 -4.62 17.57 -8.46
N SER A 21 -4.94 16.97 -9.61
CA SER A 21 -4.88 15.55 -9.93
C SER A 21 -6.03 14.67 -9.44
N TYR A 22 -6.86 14.29 -10.41
CA TYR A 22 -7.35 12.94 -10.63
C TYR A 22 -6.30 11.88 -10.24
N GLY A 23 -6.20 11.58 -8.95
CA GLY A 23 -5.20 10.72 -8.31
C GLY A 23 -5.86 9.62 -7.47
N MET A 24 -6.98 9.08 -7.95
CA MET A 24 -7.53 7.83 -7.45
C MET A 24 -6.74 6.65 -8.05
N PRO A 25 -6.38 5.63 -7.25
CA PRO A 25 -6.37 5.60 -5.78
C PRO A 25 -5.15 6.31 -5.20
N SER A 26 -5.21 6.67 -3.91
CA SER A 26 -4.07 7.27 -3.19
C SER A 26 -2.87 6.32 -3.24
N SER A 27 -1.85 6.65 -4.02
CA SER A 27 -0.63 5.83 -4.13
C SER A 27 0.00 5.55 -2.77
N HIS A 28 -0.18 6.44 -1.79
CA HIS A 28 0.35 6.24 -0.43
C HIS A 28 -0.45 5.22 0.37
N THR A 29 -1.79 5.27 0.33
CA THR A 29 -2.62 4.27 1.00
C THR A 29 -2.43 2.90 0.35
N GLN A 30 -2.43 2.82 -0.98
CA GLN A 30 -2.16 1.56 -1.67
C GLN A 30 -0.77 0.99 -1.34
N PHE A 31 0.26 1.84 -1.29
CA PHE A 31 1.62 1.42 -0.96
C PHE A 31 1.77 0.94 0.49
N ILE A 32 1.22 1.66 1.47
CA ILE A 32 1.35 1.26 2.87
C ILE A 32 0.61 -0.06 3.14
N PHE A 33 -0.58 -0.25 2.57
CA PHE A 33 -1.32 -1.50 2.72
C PHE A 33 -0.66 -2.67 1.97
N PHE A 34 -0.03 -2.43 0.82
CA PHE A 34 0.83 -3.43 0.17
C PHE A 34 1.97 -3.89 1.08
N PHE A 35 2.73 -2.94 1.62
CA PHE A 35 3.87 -3.24 2.48
C PHE A 35 3.47 -3.96 3.76
N VAL A 36 2.41 -3.47 4.43
CA VAL A 36 1.92 -4.05 5.68
C VAL A 36 1.40 -5.47 5.46
N ALA A 37 0.58 -5.71 4.42
CA ALA A 37 0.09 -7.05 4.10
C ALA A 37 1.24 -8.04 3.80
N PHE A 38 2.21 -7.62 2.98
CA PHE A 38 3.38 -8.44 2.66
C PHE A 38 4.22 -8.78 3.91
N LEU A 39 4.51 -7.80 4.77
CA LEU A 39 5.31 -8.00 5.96
C LEU A 39 4.60 -8.86 7.01
N ILE A 40 3.28 -8.66 7.22
CA ILE A 40 2.49 -9.49 8.12
C ILE A 40 2.56 -10.96 7.67
N LEU A 41 2.37 -11.25 6.39
CA LEU A 41 2.48 -12.61 5.87
C LEU A 41 3.88 -13.19 6.05
N CYS A 42 4.93 -12.40 5.82
CA CYS A 42 6.31 -12.83 6.06
C CYS A 42 6.56 -13.21 7.53
N VAL A 43 6.03 -12.42 8.46
CA VAL A 43 6.17 -12.63 9.92
C VAL A 43 5.38 -13.85 10.37
N ILE A 44 4.14 -14.02 9.89
CA ILE A 44 3.30 -15.17 10.20
C ILE A 44 3.94 -16.48 9.71
N ASN A 45 4.59 -16.44 8.53
CA ASN A 45 5.26 -17.62 7.96
C ASN A 45 6.66 -17.92 8.55
N LYS A 46 7.16 -17.11 9.51
CA LYS A 46 8.39 -17.45 10.25
C LYS A 46 8.08 -18.49 11.33
N LYS A 47 8.58 -19.72 11.15
CA LYS A 47 8.36 -20.85 12.07
C LYS A 47 8.92 -20.62 13.49
N HIS A 48 10.09 -19.99 13.61
CA HIS A 48 10.81 -19.83 14.89
C HIS A 48 10.62 -18.44 15.54
N LEU A 49 9.60 -17.68 15.13
CA LEU A 49 9.33 -16.38 15.74
C LEU A 49 8.31 -16.51 16.88
N HIS A 50 8.74 -16.15 18.10
CA HIS A 50 7.90 -16.12 19.30
C HIS A 50 6.59 -15.34 19.08
N PHE A 51 5.50 -15.85 19.67
CA PHE A 51 4.16 -15.28 19.56
C PHE A 51 4.10 -13.80 19.94
N PHE A 52 4.66 -13.41 21.09
CA PHE A 52 4.64 -12.00 21.52
C PHE A 52 5.39 -11.08 20.56
N LYS A 53 6.55 -11.50 20.04
CA LYS A 53 7.30 -10.72 19.04
C LYS A 53 6.50 -10.55 17.75
N ARG A 54 5.78 -11.60 17.33
CA ARG A 54 4.87 -11.57 16.18
C ARG A 54 3.71 -10.59 16.43
N LEU A 55 3.07 -10.68 17.58
CA LEU A 55 1.94 -9.82 17.94
C LEU A 55 2.36 -8.35 17.97
N ILE A 56 3.44 -8.02 18.68
CA ILE A 56 3.97 -6.64 18.78
C ILE A 56 4.27 -6.08 17.39
N PHE A 57 4.96 -6.85 16.54
CA PHE A 57 5.34 -6.39 15.21
C PHE A 57 4.13 -6.21 14.29
N CYS A 58 3.17 -7.15 14.28
CA CYS A 58 1.94 -7.02 13.52
C CYS A 58 1.10 -5.82 13.98
N SER A 59 0.94 -5.63 15.29
CA SER A 59 0.24 -4.47 15.85
C SER A 59 0.89 -3.15 15.47
N PHE A 60 2.22 -3.08 15.51
CA PHE A 60 2.97 -1.90 15.06
C PHE A 60 2.72 -1.58 13.58
N LEU A 61 2.76 -2.59 12.70
CA LEU A 61 2.51 -2.39 11.27
C LEU A 61 1.08 -1.93 10.98
N ILE A 62 0.08 -2.48 11.67
CA ILE A 62 -1.31 -2.05 11.56
C ILE A 62 -1.45 -0.60 12.04
N GLY A 63 -0.82 -0.26 13.17
CA GLY A 63 -0.78 1.11 13.69
C GLY A 63 -0.21 2.11 12.67
N LEU A 64 0.88 1.75 11.98
CA LEU A 64 1.44 2.58 10.91
C LEU A 64 0.47 2.76 9.72
N ALA A 65 -0.20 1.68 9.27
CA ALA A 65 -1.18 1.78 8.18
C ALA A 65 -2.35 2.70 8.55
N VAL A 66 -2.85 2.59 9.79
CA VAL A 66 -3.91 3.44 10.32
C VAL A 66 -3.43 4.89 10.41
N PHE A 67 -2.24 5.15 10.96
CA PHE A 67 -1.68 6.50 11.07
C PHE A 67 -1.52 7.18 9.71
N VAL A 68 -0.96 6.48 8.72
CA VAL A 68 -0.80 7.01 7.36
C VAL A 68 -2.16 7.29 6.72
N SER A 69 -3.12 6.39 6.89
CA SER A 69 -4.48 6.55 6.35
C SER A 69 -5.23 7.70 7.02
N TYR A 70 -5.10 7.83 8.34
CA TYR A 70 -5.67 8.93 9.11
C TYR A 70 -5.10 10.28 8.69
N SER A 71 -3.78 10.37 8.51
CA SER A 71 -3.13 11.60 8.02
C SER A 71 -3.69 12.06 6.67
N ARG A 72 -4.11 11.13 5.80
CA ARG A 72 -4.75 11.46 4.51
C ARG A 72 -6.15 12.05 4.63
N ILE A 73 -6.91 11.56 5.60
CA ILE A 73 -8.27 12.05 5.89
C ILE A 73 -8.17 13.41 6.59
N TYR A 74 -7.30 13.53 7.59
CA TYR A 74 -7.12 14.74 8.40
C TYR A 74 -6.74 15.98 7.57
N HIS A 75 -5.87 15.81 6.57
CA HIS A 75 -5.47 16.91 5.68
C HIS A 75 -6.46 17.14 4.52
N ASN A 76 -7.64 16.50 4.54
CA ASN A 76 -8.67 16.59 3.48
C ASN A 76 -8.17 16.22 2.08
N TYR A 77 -7.11 15.42 1.97
CA TYR A 77 -6.58 14.98 0.68
C TYR A 77 -7.40 13.84 0.06
N HIS A 78 -8.04 13.02 0.88
CA HIS A 78 -8.77 11.84 0.44
C HIS A 78 -10.05 11.59 1.24
N THR A 79 -11.08 11.05 0.57
CA THR A 79 -12.30 10.57 1.23
C THR A 79 -12.10 9.18 1.83
N LEU A 80 -12.95 8.79 2.78
CA LEU A 80 -12.95 7.45 3.38
C LEU A 80 -13.03 6.35 2.32
N SER A 81 -13.87 6.52 1.30
CA SER A 81 -14.03 5.57 0.20
C SER A 81 -12.73 5.37 -0.60
N GLN A 82 -11.98 6.45 -0.85
CA GLN A 82 -10.68 6.37 -1.54
C GLN A 82 -9.62 5.62 -0.72
N VAL A 83 -9.60 5.85 0.58
CA VAL A 83 -8.72 5.12 1.51
C VAL A 83 -9.06 3.64 1.52
N TYR A 84 -10.36 3.31 1.59
CA TYR A 84 -10.82 1.92 1.62
C TYR A 84 -10.48 1.15 0.34
N VAL A 85 -10.74 1.75 -0.84
CA VAL A 85 -10.37 1.14 -2.13
C VAL A 85 -8.85 0.98 -2.24
N GLY A 86 -8.08 1.99 -1.83
CA GLY A 86 -6.62 1.91 -1.79
C GLY A 86 -6.11 0.81 -0.87
N ALA A 87 -6.74 0.62 0.29
CA ALA A 87 -6.40 -0.42 1.25
C ALA A 87 -6.64 -1.83 0.70
N ILE A 88 -7.76 -2.05 0.02
CA ILE A 88 -8.08 -3.32 -0.64
C ILE A 88 -7.07 -3.62 -1.75
N LEU A 89 -6.90 -2.70 -2.69
CA LEU A 89 -5.98 -2.89 -3.82
C LEU A 89 -4.53 -3.08 -3.36
N GLY A 90 -4.11 -2.33 -2.34
CA GLY A 90 -2.79 -2.47 -1.72
C GLY A 90 -2.60 -3.85 -1.10
N SER A 91 -3.54 -4.28 -0.26
CA SER A 91 -3.48 -5.57 0.43
C SER A 91 -3.47 -6.74 -0.54
N LEU A 92 -4.33 -6.73 -1.57
CA LEU A 92 -4.35 -7.75 -2.63
C LEU A 92 -3.00 -7.82 -3.35
N GLY A 93 -2.42 -6.68 -3.69
CA GLY A 93 -1.07 -6.62 -4.27
C GLY A 93 -0.01 -7.23 -3.35
N GLY A 94 -0.06 -6.92 -2.06
CA GLY A 94 0.89 -7.43 -1.06
C GLY A 94 0.79 -8.95 -0.87
N ILE A 95 -0.43 -9.48 -0.86
CA ILE A 95 -0.70 -10.93 -0.83
C ILE A 95 -0.15 -11.59 -2.10
N GLY A 96 -0.47 -11.06 -3.27
CA GLY A 96 0.02 -11.58 -4.55
C GLY A 96 1.55 -11.61 -4.61
N TRP A 97 2.19 -10.53 -4.15
CA TRP A 97 3.66 -10.47 -4.08
C TRP A 97 4.24 -11.47 -3.09
N PHE A 98 3.61 -11.66 -1.92
CA PHE A 98 4.04 -12.68 -0.97
C PHE A 98 4.01 -14.08 -1.58
N LEU A 99 2.96 -14.42 -2.34
CA LEU A 99 2.87 -15.70 -3.04
C LEU A 99 4.03 -15.89 -4.02
N VAL A 100 4.31 -14.89 -4.85
CA VAL A 100 5.46 -14.92 -5.78
C VAL A 100 6.78 -15.10 -5.01
N TYR A 101 7.02 -14.28 -3.99
CA TYR A 101 8.21 -14.35 -3.15
C TYR A 101 8.38 -15.72 -2.48
N SER A 102 7.30 -16.28 -1.93
CA SER A 102 7.32 -17.58 -1.26
C SER A 102 7.71 -18.71 -2.22
N ARG A 103 7.19 -18.67 -3.45
CA ARG A 103 7.54 -19.64 -4.51
C ARG A 103 9.01 -19.55 -4.92
N PHE A 104 9.55 -18.34 -5.09
CA PHE A 104 10.98 -18.15 -5.36
C PHE A 104 11.86 -18.64 -4.21
N LYS A 105 11.46 -18.36 -2.96
CA LYS A 105 12.18 -18.80 -1.76
C LYS A 105 12.19 -20.33 -1.61
N GLU A 106 11.07 -20.99 -1.92
CA GLU A 106 10.97 -22.46 -1.93
C GLU A 106 11.90 -23.07 -2.98
N LYS A 107 11.92 -22.52 -4.21
CA LYS A 107 12.85 -22.96 -5.26
C LYS A 107 14.30 -22.84 -4.82
N LYS A 108 14.70 -21.71 -4.24
CA LYS A 108 16.08 -21.50 -3.77
C LYS A 108 16.52 -22.46 -2.66
N LYS A 109 15.59 -23.00 -1.86
CA LYS A 109 15.91 -24.02 -0.84
C LYS A 109 16.13 -25.42 -1.40
N ARG A 110 15.72 -25.68 -2.65
CA ARG A 110 15.83 -26.99 -3.30
C ARG A 110 17.13 -27.17 -4.10
N TYR A 111 17.88 -26.10 -4.30
CA TYR A 111 19.24 -26.10 -4.85
C TYR A 111 20.24 -25.85 -3.71
#